data_AF-A0A0H3F7I0-F1
#
_entry.id   AF-A0A0H3F7I0-F1
#
_cell.length_a   1.000
_cell.length_b   1.000
_cell.length_c   1.000
_cell.angle_alpha   90.00
_cell.angle_beta   90.00
_cell.angle_gamma   90.00
#
_symmetry.space_group_name_H-M   'P 1'
#
loop_
_entity.id
_entity.type
_entity.pdbx_description
1 polymer ?
#
loop_
_entity_poly.entity_id
_entity_poly.type
_entity_poly.pdbx_seq_one_letter_code
_entity_poly.pdbx_strand_id
1 'polypeptide(L)'
;MCSDAHDHDPHILCPQCDMLVAIPGLHIGQKAVCPRCHTTLTSRWNEPRRRPVGYAISALFMLLLANLFPFVNMNVAGLSSEVTLVQIPQVLVSEDYASMASLFMIVVQLLPAICMLSIIILCQSFNIPVRWKVVIARTLFQLKAWCMVEIFLAGVLVSFVKLMAYGDVGVGSSFYPYVLFCLLQLRAFQCTDRLWIWQHIEPAPAVNQPLRMGESGLRQGLRSCHCCMAILPVDQKECGRCKTHGHARRKNSLQWTMALLVTSVLLYIPANLLPIMITQVLGNPIPSTIMAGVALLWSEGSYPVALVILIASIMVPTLKMIAIGWLCWDANSNKEIDRERLHVIYEVVEFVGRWSMIDVFVIAVLAALVRMGQLMSIYPDIGALLFAGVVILTMFAATTFDPRLIWDRAGMKSTKEPQDGGK
;
A
#
# COMPACT_ATOMS: atom_id res chain seq x y z
N MET A 1 -37.02 2.18 -19.16
CA MET A 1 -36.51 0.80 -19.25
C MET A 1 -35.76 0.67 -20.57
N CYS A 2 -34.45 0.90 -20.55
CA CYS A 2 -33.54 0.58 -21.63
C CYS A 2 -32.35 -0.12 -20.97
N SER A 3 -32.07 -1.32 -21.44
CA SER A 3 -31.11 -2.27 -20.91
C SER A 3 -29.69 -1.86 -21.31
N ASP A 4 -29.03 -1.10 -20.43
CA ASP A 4 -27.57 -0.92 -20.47
C ASP A 4 -26.88 -2.19 -19.91
N ALA A 5 -27.01 -3.28 -20.67
CA ALA A 5 -26.14 -4.44 -20.58
C ALA A 5 -24.82 -4.08 -21.28
N HIS A 6 -24.01 -3.21 -20.65
CA HIS A 6 -22.68 -2.94 -21.13
C HIS A 6 -21.81 -4.18 -20.98
N ASP A 7 -21.35 -4.63 -22.14
CA ASP A 7 -20.49 -5.76 -22.48
C ASP A 7 -19.18 -5.73 -21.67
N HIS A 8 -19.23 -6.25 -20.44
CA HIS A 8 -18.01 -6.65 -19.76
C HIS A 8 -17.53 -7.92 -20.44
N ASP A 9 -16.27 -7.91 -20.89
CA ASP A 9 -15.56 -9.10 -21.34
C ASP A 9 -15.88 -10.23 -20.34
N PRO A 10 -16.61 -11.28 -20.75
CA PRO A 10 -17.31 -12.15 -19.80
C PRO A 10 -16.36 -12.97 -18.93
N HIS A 11 -15.06 -12.85 -19.15
CA HIS A 11 -14.02 -13.66 -18.53
C HIS A 11 -12.90 -12.79 -17.97
N ILE A 12 -12.41 -13.16 -16.81
CA ILE A 12 -11.25 -12.55 -16.17
C ILE A 12 -10.35 -13.63 -15.57
N LEU A 13 -9.04 -13.45 -15.71
CA LEU A 13 -8.05 -14.24 -15.00
C LEU A 13 -7.78 -13.60 -13.64
N CYS A 14 -7.96 -14.38 -12.56
CA CYS A 14 -7.70 -13.90 -11.22
C CYS A 14 -6.22 -13.46 -11.09
N PRO A 15 -5.92 -12.23 -10.63
CA PRO A 15 -4.54 -11.76 -10.49
C PRO A 15 -3.76 -12.49 -9.39
N GLN A 16 -4.45 -13.17 -8.45
CA GLN A 16 -3.86 -13.83 -7.30
C GLN A 16 -3.65 -15.35 -7.51
N CYS A 17 -4.68 -16.06 -7.98
CA CYS A 17 -4.61 -17.53 -8.15
C CYS A 17 -4.61 -18.01 -9.61
N ASP A 18 -4.61 -17.09 -10.58
CA ASP A 18 -4.58 -17.35 -12.03
C ASP A 18 -5.79 -18.14 -12.59
N MET A 19 -6.83 -18.40 -11.80
CA MET A 19 -8.04 -19.09 -12.25
C MET A 19 -8.84 -18.22 -13.22
N LEU A 20 -9.29 -18.81 -14.34
CA LEU A 20 -10.21 -18.17 -15.27
C LEU A 20 -11.64 -18.24 -14.74
N VAL A 21 -12.27 -17.08 -14.57
CA VAL A 21 -13.60 -16.93 -13.97
C VAL A 21 -14.49 -16.12 -14.89
N ALA A 22 -15.74 -16.55 -15.04
CA ALA A 22 -16.74 -15.83 -15.82
C ALA A 22 -17.42 -14.82 -14.91
N ILE A 23 -17.51 -13.57 -15.33
CA ILE A 23 -18.15 -12.52 -14.56
C ILE A 23 -19.65 -12.58 -14.88
N PRO A 24 -20.52 -12.93 -13.91
CA PRO A 24 -21.95 -12.85 -14.13
C PRO A 24 -22.37 -11.39 -14.31
N GLY A 25 -23.53 -11.14 -14.92
CA GLY A 25 -24.11 -9.80 -15.00
C GLY A 25 -24.28 -9.19 -13.59
N LEU A 26 -23.40 -8.26 -13.21
CA LEU A 26 -23.43 -7.63 -11.89
C LEU A 26 -24.50 -6.54 -11.85
N HIS A 27 -25.32 -6.50 -10.80
CA HIS A 27 -26.17 -5.35 -10.51
C HIS A 27 -25.40 -4.23 -9.80
N ILE A 28 -25.97 -3.03 -9.77
CA ILE A 28 -25.39 -1.88 -9.06
C ILE A 28 -25.19 -2.23 -7.58
N GLY A 29 -23.99 -2.01 -7.06
CA GLY A 29 -23.61 -2.32 -5.68
C GLY A 29 -23.09 -3.74 -5.45
N GLN A 30 -23.07 -4.59 -6.48
CA GLN A 30 -22.51 -5.95 -6.39
C GLN A 30 -21.02 -5.98 -6.76
N LYS A 31 -20.31 -6.95 -6.18
CA LYS A 31 -18.90 -7.24 -6.49
C LYS A 31 -18.73 -8.69 -6.91
N ALA A 32 -17.87 -8.94 -7.89
CA ALA A 32 -17.46 -10.27 -8.27
C ALA A 32 -16.22 -10.69 -7.47
N VAL A 33 -16.24 -11.91 -6.93
CA VAL A 33 -15.18 -12.47 -6.10
C VAL A 33 -14.72 -13.79 -6.70
N CYS A 34 -13.41 -14.05 -6.67
CA CYS A 34 -12.87 -15.32 -7.13
C CYS A 34 -13.34 -16.48 -6.23
N PRO A 35 -13.87 -17.58 -6.79
CA PRO A 35 -14.36 -18.71 -5.99
C PRO A 35 -13.23 -19.51 -5.31
N ARG A 36 -11.97 -19.37 -5.77
CA ARG A 36 -10.82 -20.13 -5.25
C ARG A 36 -10.04 -19.40 -4.16
N CYS A 37 -9.75 -18.12 -4.35
CA CYS A 37 -8.92 -17.35 -3.42
C CYS A 37 -9.65 -16.17 -2.77
N HIS A 38 -10.95 -16.02 -3.05
CA HIS A 38 -11.80 -14.95 -2.50
C HIS A 38 -11.35 -13.51 -2.75
N THR A 39 -10.38 -13.29 -3.64
CA THR A 39 -9.96 -11.96 -4.08
C THR A 39 -11.07 -11.31 -4.91
N THR A 40 -11.35 -10.03 -4.65
CA THR A 40 -12.32 -9.24 -5.42
C THR A 40 -11.77 -8.97 -6.83
N LEU A 41 -12.55 -9.33 -7.87
CA LEU A 41 -12.16 -9.23 -9.28
C LEU A 41 -12.58 -7.90 -9.90
N THR A 42 -13.86 -7.52 -9.73
CA THR A 42 -14.42 -6.23 -10.17
C THR A 42 -15.62 -5.87 -9.29
N SER A 43 -15.96 -4.59 -9.20
CA SER A 43 -17.14 -4.10 -8.46
C SER A 43 -17.94 -3.11 -9.31
N ARG A 44 -19.26 -3.29 -9.39
CA ARG A 44 -20.14 -2.39 -10.16
C ARG A 44 -20.68 -1.29 -9.26
N TRP A 45 -20.10 -0.10 -9.39
CA TRP A 45 -20.54 1.08 -8.64
C TRP A 45 -21.67 1.84 -9.35
N ASN A 46 -22.53 2.50 -8.58
CA ASN A 46 -23.50 3.45 -9.13
C ASN A 46 -22.76 4.68 -9.64
N GLU A 47 -23.08 5.16 -10.86
CA GLU A 47 -22.43 6.31 -11.50
C GLU A 47 -20.88 6.25 -11.45
N PRO A 48 -20.26 5.25 -12.09
CA PRO A 48 -18.80 4.98 -12.02
C PRO A 48 -17.95 6.14 -12.56
N ARG A 49 -18.57 7.10 -13.23
CA ARG A 49 -17.94 8.28 -13.79
C ARG A 49 -18.03 9.52 -12.89
N ARG A 50 -19.21 9.81 -12.34
CA ARG A 50 -19.46 11.07 -11.59
C ARG A 50 -18.96 10.98 -10.15
N ARG A 51 -19.20 9.85 -9.47
CA ARG A 51 -18.83 9.71 -8.05
C ARG A 51 -17.32 9.76 -7.80
N PRO A 52 -16.46 9.04 -8.54
CA PRO A 52 -15.01 9.14 -8.32
C PRO A 52 -14.48 10.55 -8.56
N VAL A 53 -15.02 11.27 -9.55
CA VAL A 53 -14.66 12.67 -9.84
C VAL A 53 -15.08 13.59 -8.69
N GLY A 54 -16.32 13.47 -8.20
CA GLY A 54 -16.82 14.27 -7.09
C GLY A 54 -15.99 14.07 -5.81
N TYR A 55 -15.65 12.82 -5.49
CA TYR A 55 -14.76 12.51 -4.37
C TYR A 55 -13.34 13.05 -4.59
N ALA A 56 -12.78 12.91 -5.79
CA ALA A 56 -11.43 13.37 -6.08
C ALA A 56 -11.29 14.91 -6.04
N ILE A 57 -12.27 15.65 -6.56
CA ILE A 57 -12.31 17.12 -6.48
C ILE A 57 -12.43 17.56 -5.01
N SER A 58 -13.36 16.95 -4.27
CA SER A 58 -13.55 17.25 -2.85
C SER A 58 -12.30 16.93 -2.04
N ALA A 59 -11.63 15.81 -2.33
CA ALA A 59 -10.37 15.41 -1.70
C ALA A 59 -9.25 16.44 -1.99
N LEU A 60 -9.07 16.87 -3.23
CA LEU A 60 -8.06 17.91 -3.55
C LEU A 60 -8.35 19.24 -2.85
N PHE A 61 -9.61 19.64 -2.77
CA PHE A 61 -10.00 20.84 -2.04
C PHE A 61 -9.73 20.69 -0.54
N MET A 62 -10.05 19.55 0.07
CA MET A 62 -9.73 19.26 1.47
C MET A 62 -8.23 19.20 1.74
N LEU A 63 -7.44 18.66 0.80
CA LEU A 63 -5.98 18.69 0.87
C LEU A 63 -5.44 20.12 0.84
N LEU A 64 -5.99 20.99 -0.02
CA LEU A 64 -5.63 22.40 -0.06
C LEU A 64 -5.92 23.08 1.28
N LEU A 65 -7.13 22.90 1.82
CA LEU A 65 -7.49 23.43 3.15
C LEU A 65 -6.59 22.87 4.26
N ALA A 66 -6.21 21.59 4.17
CA ALA A 66 -5.32 20.96 5.14
C ALA A 66 -3.93 21.63 5.21
N ASN A 67 -3.49 22.28 4.14
CA ASN A 67 -2.20 22.96 4.05
C ASN A 67 -2.24 24.44 4.42
N LEU A 68 -3.43 25.05 4.53
CA LEU A 68 -3.59 26.50 4.75
C LEU A 68 -3.67 26.90 6.23
N PHE A 69 -4.03 25.97 7.12
CA PHE A 69 -4.24 26.26 8.54
C PHE A 69 -3.35 25.40 9.46
N PRO A 70 -3.16 25.79 10.74
CA PRO A 70 -2.44 25.01 11.74
C PRO A 70 -3.02 23.60 11.88
N PHE A 71 -2.12 22.60 11.88
CA PHE A 71 -2.47 21.18 11.91
C PHE A 71 -2.51 20.64 13.33
N VAL A 72 -1.51 21.00 14.13
CA VAL A 72 -1.42 20.64 15.55
C VAL A 72 -0.93 21.83 16.33
N ASN A 73 -1.53 22.04 17.50
CA ASN A 73 -1.13 23.07 18.43
C ASN A 73 -0.62 22.38 19.70
N MET A 74 0.50 22.83 20.24
CA MET A 74 1.06 22.31 21.48
C MET A 74 1.27 23.46 22.45
N ASN A 75 0.79 23.32 23.69
CA ASN A 75 1.03 24.29 24.74
C ASN A 75 1.77 23.62 25.90
N VAL A 76 2.99 24.06 26.15
CA VAL A 76 3.80 23.56 27.27
C VAL A 76 4.44 24.74 27.98
N ALA A 77 4.28 24.77 29.30
CA ALA A 77 4.83 25.81 30.16
C ALA A 77 4.47 27.26 29.73
N GLY A 78 3.28 27.44 29.11
CA GLY A 78 2.78 28.74 28.66
C GLY A 78 3.28 29.19 27.27
N LEU A 79 4.11 28.39 26.59
CA LEU A 79 4.53 28.61 25.21
C LEU A 79 3.64 27.80 24.25
N SER A 80 2.94 28.48 23.35
CA SER A 80 2.18 27.85 22.27
C SER A 80 3.03 27.70 21.02
N SER A 81 3.18 26.47 20.53
CA SER A 81 3.75 26.17 19.22
C SER A 81 2.67 25.62 18.30
N GLU A 82 2.52 26.23 17.13
CA GLU A 82 1.60 25.76 16.08
C GLU A 82 2.41 25.22 14.92
N VAL A 83 2.05 24.02 14.44
CA VAL A 83 2.72 23.37 13.32
C VAL A 83 1.70 23.10 12.22
N THR A 84 1.99 23.61 11.03
CA THR A 84 1.25 23.32 9.79
C THR A 84 1.79 22.05 9.12
N LEU A 85 0.98 21.43 8.25
CA LEU A 85 1.36 20.18 7.57
C LEU A 85 2.63 20.33 6.72
N VAL A 86 2.84 21.49 6.08
CA VAL A 86 4.02 21.78 5.24
C VAL A 86 5.27 22.08 6.07
N GLN A 87 5.10 22.57 7.31
CA GLN A 87 6.23 22.83 8.19
C GLN A 87 6.89 21.53 8.70
N ILE A 88 6.15 20.42 8.78
CA ILE A 88 6.71 19.12 9.21
C ILE A 88 7.96 18.76 8.38
N PRO A 89 7.91 18.61 7.05
CA PRO A 89 9.10 18.30 6.27
C PRO A 89 10.15 19.42 6.27
N GLN A 90 9.77 20.70 6.41
CA GLN A 90 10.73 21.80 6.49
C GLN A 90 11.64 21.67 7.73
N VAL A 91 11.05 21.27 8.86
CA VAL A 91 11.80 20.99 10.09
C VAL A 91 12.79 19.84 9.87
N LEU A 92 12.36 18.74 9.24
CA LEU A 92 13.25 17.61 8.96
C LEU A 92 14.43 18.01 8.05
N VAL A 93 14.21 18.89 7.07
CA VAL A 93 15.30 19.39 6.20
C VAL A 93 16.30 20.25 6.97
N SER A 94 15.82 21.11 7.88
CA SER A 94 16.70 22.00 8.65
C SER A 94 17.65 21.26 9.60
N GLU A 95 17.35 20.00 9.88
CA GLU A 95 18.09 19.16 10.82
C GLU A 95 18.86 18.05 10.09
N ASP A 96 19.22 18.24 8.81
CA ASP A 96 19.96 17.30 7.95
C ASP A 96 19.25 15.99 7.56
N TYR A 97 17.97 15.80 7.92
CA TYR A 97 17.17 14.61 7.57
C TYR A 97 16.32 14.80 6.31
N ALA A 98 16.93 15.35 5.26
CA ALA A 98 16.27 15.67 3.99
C ALA A 98 15.63 14.44 3.30
N SER A 99 16.19 13.25 3.48
CA SER A 99 15.66 11.99 2.93
C SER A 99 14.27 11.67 3.48
N MET A 100 14.07 11.75 4.80
CA MET A 100 12.77 11.55 5.43
C MET A 100 11.76 12.65 5.05
N ALA A 101 12.21 13.91 4.97
CA ALA A 101 11.37 15.01 4.50
C ALA A 101 10.87 14.79 3.07
N SER A 102 11.74 14.29 2.18
CA SER A 102 11.37 13.99 0.80
C SER A 102 10.35 12.85 0.70
N LEU A 103 10.53 11.78 1.50
CA LEU A 103 9.58 10.68 1.60
C LEU A 103 8.20 11.18 2.03
N PHE A 104 8.17 12.04 3.04
CA PHE A 104 6.94 12.67 3.53
C PHE A 104 6.23 13.46 2.44
N MET A 105 6.93 14.41 1.80
CA MET A 105 6.36 15.25 0.74
C MET A 105 5.83 14.42 -0.43
N ILE A 106 6.55 13.36 -0.81
CA ILE A 106 6.13 12.50 -1.92
C ILE A 106 4.89 11.70 -1.54
N VAL A 107 4.89 11.01 -0.39
CA VAL A 107 3.86 10.02 -0.03
C VAL A 107 2.59 10.64 0.57
N VAL A 108 2.73 11.71 1.34
CA VAL A 108 1.61 12.36 2.07
C VAL A 108 0.95 13.45 1.23
N GLN A 109 1.72 14.15 0.38
CA GLN A 109 1.24 15.32 -0.36
C GLN A 109 1.17 15.09 -1.89
N LEU A 110 2.31 14.80 -2.53
CA LEU A 110 2.43 14.80 -3.98
C LEU A 110 1.69 13.62 -4.65
N LEU A 111 1.95 12.38 -4.21
CA LEU A 111 1.36 11.17 -4.79
C LEU A 111 -0.18 11.16 -4.68
N PRO A 112 -0.78 11.49 -3.52
CA PRO A 112 -2.23 11.59 -3.41
C PRO A 112 -2.83 12.64 -4.33
N ALA A 113 -2.20 13.82 -4.44
CA ALA A 113 -2.66 14.87 -5.34
C ALA A 113 -2.62 14.42 -6.81
N ILE A 114 -1.51 13.81 -7.24
CA ILE A 114 -1.38 13.24 -8.59
C ILE A 114 -2.44 12.16 -8.85
N CYS A 115 -2.71 11.30 -7.87
CA CYS A 115 -3.73 10.25 -8.00
C CYS A 115 -5.13 10.84 -8.16
N MET A 116 -5.51 11.85 -7.36
CA MET A 116 -6.82 12.50 -7.48
C MET A 116 -6.97 13.22 -8.81
N LEU A 117 -5.94 13.96 -9.26
CA LEU A 117 -5.91 14.59 -10.59
C LEU A 117 -6.05 13.55 -11.71
N SER A 118 -5.36 12.42 -11.60
CA SER A 118 -5.44 11.33 -12.57
C SER A 118 -6.85 10.74 -12.67
N ILE A 119 -7.54 10.55 -11.54
CA ILE A 119 -8.94 10.09 -11.53
C ILE A 119 -9.86 11.09 -12.21
N ILE A 120 -9.71 12.39 -11.92
CA ILE A 120 -10.50 13.46 -12.56
C ILE A 120 -10.29 13.43 -14.08
N ILE A 121 -9.04 13.39 -14.53
CA ILE A 121 -8.69 13.40 -15.95
C ILE A 121 -9.22 12.16 -16.68
N LEU A 122 -9.09 10.97 -16.09
CA LEU A 122 -9.52 9.70 -16.71
C LEU A 122 -11.04 9.56 -16.78
N CYS A 123 -11.76 10.00 -15.75
CA CYS A 123 -13.21 9.86 -15.69
C CYS A 123 -13.94 11.01 -16.41
N GLN A 124 -13.32 12.17 -16.63
CA GLN A 124 -13.94 13.29 -17.34
C GLN A 124 -13.73 13.19 -18.88
N SER A 125 -14.65 13.77 -19.67
CA SER A 125 -14.64 13.69 -21.15
C SER A 125 -13.65 14.68 -21.76
N PHE A 126 -12.46 14.80 -21.17
CA PHE A 126 -11.42 15.61 -21.82
C PHE A 126 -11.00 14.93 -23.12
N ASN A 127 -10.85 15.74 -24.17
CA ASN A 127 -10.45 15.28 -25.50
C ASN A 127 -8.93 15.02 -25.57
N ILE A 128 -8.46 14.17 -24.66
CA ILE A 128 -7.04 13.78 -24.52
C ILE A 128 -6.80 12.56 -25.41
N PRO A 129 -5.71 12.53 -26.18
CA PRO A 129 -5.42 11.38 -27.05
C PRO A 129 -5.17 10.13 -26.19
N VAL A 130 -5.54 8.98 -26.74
CA VAL A 130 -5.53 7.69 -26.03
C VAL A 130 -4.17 7.36 -25.41
N ARG A 131 -3.06 7.74 -26.06
CA ARG A 131 -1.69 7.55 -25.54
C ARG A 131 -1.51 8.13 -24.13
N TRP A 132 -1.98 9.35 -23.90
CA TRP A 132 -1.87 9.98 -22.57
C TRP A 132 -2.83 9.32 -21.57
N LYS A 133 -4.04 8.93 -21.97
CA LYS A 133 -4.96 8.18 -21.10
C LYS A 133 -4.34 6.86 -20.62
N VAL A 134 -3.66 6.12 -21.50
CA VAL A 134 -2.94 4.89 -21.17
C VAL A 134 -1.83 5.16 -20.15
N VAL A 135 -1.03 6.21 -20.34
CA VAL A 135 0.06 6.59 -19.41
C VAL A 135 -0.50 7.00 -18.04
N ILE A 136 -1.55 7.82 -18.01
CA ILE A 136 -2.19 8.28 -16.77
C ILE A 136 -2.83 7.10 -16.02
N ALA A 137 -3.52 6.19 -16.73
CA ALA A 137 -4.09 5.00 -16.10
C ALA A 137 -3.01 4.06 -15.54
N ARG A 138 -1.91 3.85 -16.29
CA ARG A 138 -0.78 3.03 -15.82
C ARG A 138 -0.16 3.61 -14.55
N THR A 139 0.12 4.91 -14.56
CA THR A 139 0.73 5.61 -13.42
C THR A 139 -0.21 5.61 -12.22
N LEU A 140 -1.50 5.92 -12.39
CA LEU A 140 -2.50 5.88 -11.32
C LEU A 140 -2.51 4.54 -10.58
N PHE A 141 -2.61 3.41 -11.30
CA PHE A 141 -2.70 2.10 -10.64
C PHE A 141 -1.38 1.63 -10.02
N GLN A 142 -0.23 2.15 -10.46
CA GLN A 142 1.06 1.91 -9.81
C GLN A 142 1.20 2.76 -8.54
N LEU A 143 0.90 4.05 -8.62
CA LEU A 143 1.05 5.00 -7.52
C LEU A 143 0.02 4.80 -6.41
N LYS A 144 -1.18 4.32 -6.72
CA LYS A 144 -2.25 4.06 -5.73
C LYS A 144 -1.78 3.23 -4.53
N ALA A 145 -0.87 2.26 -4.73
CA ALA A 145 -0.35 1.41 -3.66
C ALA A 145 0.63 2.12 -2.72
N TRP A 146 1.16 3.27 -3.15
CA TRP A 146 2.13 4.09 -2.41
C TRP A 146 1.49 5.26 -1.67
N CYS A 147 0.21 5.55 -1.90
CA CYS A 147 -0.50 6.57 -1.13
C CYS A 147 -0.75 6.05 0.29
N MET A 148 -0.21 6.73 1.30
CA MET A 148 -0.26 6.32 2.72
C MET A 148 -0.79 7.43 3.63
N VAL A 149 -1.79 8.14 3.14
CA VAL A 149 -2.36 9.32 3.81
C VAL A 149 -3.03 8.94 5.12
N GLU A 150 -3.76 7.82 5.11
CA GLU A 150 -4.42 7.23 6.27
C GLU A 150 -3.42 6.70 7.32
N ILE A 151 -2.27 6.21 6.86
CA ILE A 151 -1.20 5.70 7.71
C ILE A 151 -0.48 6.87 8.39
N PHE A 152 -0.26 7.97 7.68
CA PHE A 152 0.22 9.20 8.31
C PHE A 152 -0.79 9.72 9.35
N LEU A 153 -2.10 9.73 9.06
CA LEU A 153 -3.12 10.13 10.05
C LEU A 153 -3.05 9.27 11.31
N ALA A 154 -2.91 7.94 11.16
CA ALA A 154 -2.71 7.04 12.29
C ALA A 154 -1.42 7.38 13.07
N GLY A 155 -0.31 7.69 12.37
CA GLY A 155 0.93 8.13 12.99
C GLY A 155 0.81 9.43 13.79
N VAL A 156 0.03 10.40 13.30
CA VAL A 156 -0.27 11.64 14.04
C VAL A 156 -1.04 11.33 15.33
N LEU A 157 -2.06 10.48 15.25
CA LEU A 157 -2.86 10.08 16.42
C LEU A 157 -2.00 9.35 17.47
N VAL A 158 -1.13 8.44 17.04
CA VAL A 158 -0.17 7.76 17.93
C VAL A 158 0.80 8.75 18.55
N SER A 159 1.27 9.74 17.77
CA SER A 159 2.15 10.80 18.27
C SER A 159 1.45 11.64 19.35
N PHE A 160 0.15 11.94 19.20
CA PHE A 160 -0.60 12.67 20.23
C PHE A 160 -0.65 11.91 21.55
N VAL A 161 -0.91 10.60 21.49
CA VAL A 161 -0.90 9.75 22.69
C VAL A 161 0.46 9.81 23.39
N LYS A 162 1.55 9.80 22.62
CA LYS A 162 2.91 9.94 23.18
C LYS A 162 3.17 11.33 23.76
N LEU A 163 2.61 12.37 23.16
CA LEU A 163 2.83 13.77 23.55
C LEU A 163 1.99 14.24 24.73
N MET A 164 0.83 13.62 25.00
CA MET A 164 0.01 13.94 26.17
C MET A 164 0.75 13.75 27.51
N ALA A 165 1.81 12.94 27.54
CA ALA A 165 2.67 12.80 28.71
C ALA A 165 3.57 14.04 28.96
N TYR A 166 3.86 14.82 27.91
CA TYR A 166 4.78 15.96 27.96
C TYR A 166 4.06 17.32 28.03
N GLY A 167 2.76 17.39 27.69
CA GLY A 167 1.95 18.60 27.85
C GLY A 167 0.62 18.57 27.09
N ASP A 168 -0.08 19.71 27.07
CA ASP A 168 -1.40 19.84 26.45
C ASP A 168 -1.27 19.93 24.92
N VAL A 169 -1.75 18.89 24.24
CA VAL A 169 -1.78 18.80 22.78
C VAL A 169 -3.19 19.11 22.28
N GLY A 170 -3.29 20.18 21.50
CA GLY A 170 -4.50 20.62 20.83
C GLY A 170 -4.53 20.21 19.35
N VAL A 171 -5.73 19.96 18.84
CA VAL A 171 -5.96 19.68 17.42
C VAL A 171 -6.17 21.01 16.69
N GLY A 172 -5.37 21.27 15.66
CA GLY A 172 -5.53 22.45 14.82
C GLY A 172 -6.72 22.35 13.86
N SER A 173 -7.13 23.46 13.27
CA SER A 173 -8.30 23.50 12.38
C SER A 173 -8.08 22.70 11.08
N SER A 174 -6.83 22.52 10.61
CA SER A 174 -6.55 21.73 9.39
C SER A 174 -6.57 20.22 9.59
N PHE A 175 -6.61 19.73 10.84
CA PHE A 175 -6.76 18.30 11.12
C PHE A 175 -8.06 17.74 10.56
N TYR A 176 -9.19 18.46 10.71
CA TYR A 176 -10.49 17.99 10.22
C TYR A 176 -10.56 17.90 8.68
N PRO A 177 -10.13 18.93 7.90
CA PRO A 177 -9.95 18.79 6.46
C PRO A 177 -9.04 17.62 6.07
N TYR A 178 -7.96 17.37 6.80
CA TYR A 178 -7.07 16.24 6.50
C TYR A 178 -7.74 14.88 6.75
N VAL A 179 -8.54 14.74 7.82
CA VAL A 179 -9.37 13.55 8.06
C VAL A 179 -10.38 13.36 6.93
N LEU A 180 -11.09 14.42 6.53
CA LEU A 180 -12.01 14.37 5.39
C LEU A 180 -11.29 13.98 4.10
N PHE A 181 -10.09 14.52 3.87
CA PHE A 181 -9.24 14.17 2.74
C PHE A 181 -8.94 12.67 2.71
N CYS A 182 -8.50 12.08 3.83
CA CYS A 182 -8.26 10.64 3.95
C CYS A 182 -9.49 9.81 3.55
N LEU A 183 -10.66 10.17 4.09
CA LEU A 183 -11.91 9.46 3.83
C LEU A 183 -12.36 9.58 2.37
N LEU A 184 -12.32 10.79 1.82
CA LEU A 184 -12.71 11.07 0.44
C LEU A 184 -11.77 10.41 -0.56
N GLN A 185 -10.46 10.45 -0.31
CA GLN A 185 -9.47 9.75 -1.13
C GLN A 185 -9.70 8.23 -1.11
N LEU A 186 -9.91 7.65 0.07
CA LEU A 186 -10.21 6.22 0.20
C LEU A 186 -11.47 5.85 -0.59
N ARG A 187 -12.54 6.66 -0.50
CA ARG A 187 -13.77 6.48 -1.27
C ARG A 187 -13.55 6.63 -2.77
N ALA A 188 -12.77 7.63 -3.21
CA ALA A 188 -12.40 7.79 -4.62
C ALA A 188 -11.69 6.53 -5.14
N PHE A 189 -10.75 5.98 -4.37
CA PHE A 189 -10.04 4.75 -4.71
C PHE A 189 -10.92 3.49 -4.73
N GLN A 190 -11.93 3.39 -3.87
CA GLN A 190 -12.87 2.28 -3.87
C GLN A 190 -13.84 2.33 -5.05
N CYS A 191 -14.36 3.52 -5.38
CA CYS A 191 -15.28 3.72 -6.50
C CYS A 191 -14.58 3.66 -7.87
N THR A 192 -13.25 3.78 -7.90
CA THR A 192 -12.45 3.68 -9.12
C THR A 192 -12.12 2.21 -9.43
N ASP A 193 -12.99 1.55 -10.20
CA ASP A 193 -12.75 0.18 -10.66
C ASP A 193 -11.74 0.13 -11.81
N ARG A 194 -10.76 -0.77 -11.70
CA ARG A 194 -9.66 -0.90 -12.67
C ARG A 194 -10.17 -1.37 -14.03
N LEU A 195 -11.03 -2.39 -14.05
CA LEU A 195 -11.51 -2.99 -15.29
C LEU A 195 -12.39 -2.00 -16.05
N TRP A 196 -13.27 -1.28 -15.34
CA TRP A 196 -14.14 -0.26 -15.90
C TRP A 196 -13.34 0.87 -16.58
N ILE A 197 -12.34 1.46 -15.91
CA ILE A 197 -11.52 2.53 -16.50
C ILE A 197 -10.87 2.05 -17.79
N TRP A 198 -10.22 0.88 -17.75
CA TRP A 198 -9.51 0.39 -18.92
C TRP A 198 -10.47 0.10 -20.07
N GLN A 199 -11.68 -0.43 -19.81
CA GLN A 199 -12.70 -0.69 -20.84
C GLN A 199 -13.16 0.58 -21.55
N HIS A 200 -13.17 1.71 -20.84
CA HIS A 200 -13.51 3.01 -21.42
C HIS A 200 -12.34 3.67 -22.18
N ILE A 201 -11.09 3.27 -21.90
CA ILE A 201 -9.91 3.79 -22.61
C ILE A 201 -9.75 3.07 -23.94
N GLU A 202 -9.72 1.74 -23.91
CA GLU A 202 -9.53 0.88 -25.08
C GLU A 202 -10.13 -0.51 -24.77
N PRO A 203 -10.87 -1.14 -25.69
CA PRO A 203 -11.43 -2.47 -25.46
C PRO A 203 -10.33 -3.51 -25.21
N ALA A 204 -10.67 -4.58 -24.52
CA ALA A 204 -9.73 -5.68 -24.33
C ALA A 204 -9.45 -6.37 -25.67
N PRO A 205 -8.20 -6.84 -25.90
CA PRO A 205 -7.89 -7.60 -27.10
C PRO A 205 -8.66 -8.92 -27.11
N ALA A 206 -9.26 -9.26 -28.26
CA ALA A 206 -9.96 -10.53 -28.43
C ALA A 206 -8.99 -11.71 -28.35
N VAL A 207 -9.43 -12.79 -27.70
CA VAL A 207 -8.66 -14.03 -27.54
C VAL A 207 -9.21 -15.07 -28.51
N ASN A 208 -8.40 -15.46 -29.50
CA ASN A 208 -8.81 -16.39 -30.58
C ASN A 208 -8.69 -17.87 -30.19
N GLN A 209 -8.98 -18.22 -28.94
CA GLN A 209 -8.94 -19.61 -28.45
C GLN A 209 -10.11 -19.90 -27.50
N PRO A 210 -10.62 -21.13 -27.47
CA PRO A 210 -11.69 -21.51 -26.55
C PRO A 210 -11.21 -21.40 -25.10
N LEU A 211 -12.00 -20.71 -24.27
CA LEU A 211 -11.73 -20.47 -22.87
C LEU A 211 -12.39 -21.55 -22.00
N ARG A 212 -11.61 -22.24 -21.17
CA ARG A 212 -12.09 -23.24 -20.21
C ARG A 212 -12.19 -22.64 -18.82
N MET A 213 -13.40 -22.61 -18.28
CA MET A 213 -13.68 -22.02 -16.97
C MET A 213 -13.14 -22.88 -15.83
N GLY A 214 -12.66 -22.25 -14.76
CA GLY A 214 -12.12 -22.94 -13.58
C GLY A 214 -10.68 -23.46 -13.74
N GLU A 215 -10.16 -23.54 -14.97
CA GLU A 215 -8.75 -23.84 -15.22
C GLU A 215 -7.88 -22.58 -15.06
N SER A 216 -6.62 -22.76 -14.65
CA SER A 216 -5.66 -21.66 -14.60
C SER A 216 -5.31 -21.15 -16.00
N GLY A 217 -5.12 -19.84 -16.17
CA GLY A 217 -4.70 -19.24 -17.44
C GLY A 217 -3.44 -19.88 -18.01
N LEU A 218 -2.44 -20.14 -17.16
CA LEU A 218 -1.18 -20.73 -17.58
C LEU A 218 -1.33 -22.10 -18.28
N ARG A 219 -2.26 -22.95 -17.83
CA ARG A 219 -2.54 -24.27 -18.45
C ARG A 219 -3.12 -24.17 -19.84
N GLN A 220 -3.83 -23.08 -20.10
CA GLN A 220 -4.51 -22.82 -21.36
C GLN A 220 -3.66 -21.95 -22.29
N GLY A 221 -2.39 -21.68 -21.95
CA GLY A 221 -1.54 -20.78 -22.72
C GLY A 221 -1.96 -19.31 -22.63
N LEU A 222 -2.61 -18.90 -21.54
CA LEU A 222 -3.06 -17.52 -21.28
C LEU A 222 -2.34 -16.86 -20.10
N ARG A 223 -2.27 -15.54 -20.13
CA ARG A 223 -1.77 -14.70 -19.04
C ARG A 223 -2.64 -13.46 -18.84
N SER A 224 -2.71 -12.97 -17.60
CA SER A 224 -3.31 -11.68 -17.30
C SER A 224 -2.27 -10.56 -17.37
N CYS A 225 -2.65 -9.42 -17.94
CA CYS A 225 -1.82 -8.21 -17.88
C CYS A 225 -1.87 -7.58 -16.48
N HIS A 226 -0.71 -7.41 -15.84
CA HIS A 226 -0.62 -6.80 -14.50
C HIS A 226 -1.14 -5.36 -14.42
N CYS A 227 -1.12 -4.61 -15.53
CA CYS A 227 -1.56 -3.21 -15.58
C CYS A 227 -3.07 -3.09 -15.84
N CYS A 228 -3.57 -3.68 -16.93
CA CYS A 228 -4.95 -3.48 -17.40
C CYS A 228 -5.87 -4.70 -17.27
N MET A 229 -5.39 -5.81 -16.69
CA MET A 229 -6.12 -7.07 -16.49
C MET A 229 -6.62 -7.75 -17.79
N ALA A 230 -6.23 -7.27 -18.97
CA ALA A 230 -6.53 -7.93 -20.24
C ALA A 230 -5.94 -9.35 -20.28
N ILE A 231 -6.71 -10.28 -20.84
CA ILE A 231 -6.27 -11.65 -21.13
C ILE A 231 -5.47 -11.62 -22.42
N LEU A 232 -4.28 -12.23 -22.41
CA LEU A 232 -3.36 -12.29 -23.55
C LEU A 232 -2.81 -13.72 -23.66
N PRO A 233 -2.42 -14.18 -24.86
CA PRO A 233 -1.62 -15.39 -25.02
C PRO A 233 -0.30 -15.29 -24.23
N VAL A 234 0.19 -16.43 -23.72
CA VAL A 234 1.42 -16.53 -22.92
C VAL A 234 2.64 -16.01 -23.69
N ASP A 235 2.72 -16.29 -24.98
CA ASP A 235 3.85 -15.90 -25.84
C ASP A 235 3.90 -14.41 -26.17
N GLN A 236 2.73 -13.75 -26.15
CA GLN A 236 2.64 -12.33 -26.42
C GLN A 236 3.17 -11.54 -25.23
N LYS A 237 4.39 -11.00 -25.32
CA LYS A 237 5.05 -10.26 -24.21
C LYS A 237 4.50 -8.85 -24.01
N GLU A 238 4.14 -8.16 -25.09
CA GLU A 238 3.61 -6.79 -25.04
C GLU A 238 2.09 -6.80 -25.02
N CYS A 239 1.49 -6.07 -24.08
CA CYS A 239 0.04 -5.93 -24.05
C CYS A 239 -0.45 -4.97 -25.15
N GLY A 240 -1.34 -5.45 -26.03
CA GLY A 240 -1.92 -4.63 -27.10
C GLY A 240 -2.63 -3.35 -26.62
N ARG A 241 -3.19 -3.37 -25.41
CA ARG A 241 -3.99 -2.29 -24.79
C ARG A 241 -3.15 -1.27 -24.02
N CYS A 242 -2.42 -1.72 -22.98
CA CYS A 242 -1.64 -0.82 -22.12
C CYS A 242 -0.16 -0.69 -22.51
N LYS A 243 0.28 -1.37 -23.59
CA LYS A 243 1.68 -1.41 -24.09
C LYS A 243 2.72 -1.81 -23.05
N THR A 244 2.30 -2.41 -21.94
CA THR A 244 3.20 -2.87 -20.88
C THR A 244 3.74 -4.26 -21.23
N HIS A 245 5.04 -4.44 -21.11
CA HIS A 245 5.68 -5.75 -21.25
C HIS A 245 5.50 -6.58 -19.99
N GLY A 246 5.21 -7.87 -20.18
CA GLY A 246 5.04 -8.81 -19.08
C GLY A 246 5.25 -10.25 -19.51
N HIS A 247 5.44 -11.10 -18.52
CA HIS A 247 5.53 -12.55 -18.66
C HIS A 247 4.34 -13.22 -17.98
N ALA A 248 4.08 -14.50 -18.27
CA ALA A 248 3.00 -15.25 -17.64
C ALA A 248 3.17 -15.36 -16.12
N ARG A 249 4.41 -15.60 -15.69
CA ARG A 249 4.88 -15.45 -14.31
C ARG A 249 6.04 -14.48 -14.29
N ARG A 250 6.17 -13.74 -13.18
CA ARG A 250 7.29 -12.80 -13.03
C ARG A 250 8.61 -13.57 -13.02
N LYS A 251 9.53 -13.18 -13.90
CA LYS A 251 10.85 -13.81 -14.00
C LYS A 251 11.64 -13.61 -12.72
N ASN A 252 12.25 -14.69 -12.23
CA ASN A 252 13.11 -14.69 -11.04
C ASN A 252 12.45 -14.03 -9.82
N SER A 253 11.11 -14.07 -9.70
CA SER A 253 10.38 -13.40 -8.61
C SER A 253 10.88 -13.87 -7.24
N LEU A 254 11.07 -15.18 -7.05
CA LEU A 254 11.60 -15.74 -5.82
C LEU A 254 13.01 -15.21 -5.51
N GLN A 255 13.89 -15.13 -6.50
CA GLN A 255 15.25 -14.64 -6.33
C GLN A 255 15.26 -13.15 -5.94
N TRP A 256 14.49 -12.32 -6.64
CA TRP A 256 14.38 -10.89 -6.33
C TRP A 256 13.74 -10.65 -4.96
N THR A 257 12.66 -11.36 -4.63
CA THR A 257 12.02 -11.28 -3.32
C THR A 257 12.99 -11.69 -2.21
N MET A 258 13.75 -12.77 -2.38
CA MET A 258 14.76 -13.20 -1.40
C MET A 258 15.93 -12.21 -1.28
N ALA A 259 16.42 -11.66 -2.39
CA ALA A 259 17.50 -10.66 -2.36
C ALA A 259 17.06 -9.38 -1.60
N LEU A 260 15.84 -8.90 -1.86
CA LEU A 260 15.26 -7.77 -1.12
C LEU A 260 15.06 -8.11 0.35
N LEU A 261 14.56 -9.31 0.67
CA LEU A 261 14.37 -9.77 2.05
C LEU A 261 15.68 -9.84 2.84
N VAL A 262 16.73 -10.43 2.25
CA VAL A 262 18.06 -10.51 2.88
C VAL A 262 18.61 -9.10 3.12
N THR A 263 18.47 -8.20 2.14
CA THR A 263 18.87 -6.80 2.29
C THR A 263 18.10 -6.11 3.42
N SER A 264 16.78 -6.34 3.53
CA SER A 264 15.96 -5.84 4.64
C SER A 264 16.44 -6.36 5.99
N VAL A 265 16.78 -7.64 6.12
CA VAL A 265 17.30 -8.22 7.37
C VAL A 265 18.65 -7.59 7.76
N LEU A 266 19.53 -7.38 6.78
CA LEU A 266 20.83 -6.73 7.02
C LEU A 266 20.69 -5.28 7.50
N LEU A 267 19.71 -4.53 7.00
CA LEU A 267 19.41 -3.17 7.48
C LEU A 267 18.61 -3.15 8.79
N TYR A 268 17.83 -4.20 9.07
CA TYR A 268 17.01 -4.28 10.27
C TYR A 268 17.83 -4.37 11.55
N ILE A 269 18.96 -5.10 11.53
CA ILE A 269 19.86 -5.20 12.68
C ILE A 269 20.38 -3.82 13.11
N PRO A 270 21.09 -3.04 12.27
CA PRO A 270 21.57 -1.71 12.65
C PRO A 270 20.43 -0.73 12.92
N ALA A 271 19.28 -0.84 12.24
CA ALA A 271 18.12 0.01 12.51
C ALA A 271 17.58 -0.11 13.95
N ASN A 272 17.69 -1.28 14.58
CA ASN A 272 17.25 -1.50 15.96
C ASN A 272 18.35 -1.22 17.00
N LEU A 273 19.62 -1.25 16.60
CA LEU A 273 20.77 -1.00 17.48
C LEU A 273 21.15 0.47 17.55
N LEU A 274 20.99 1.21 16.45
CA LEU A 274 21.32 2.63 16.38
C LEU A 274 20.20 3.49 16.96
N PRO A 275 20.51 4.70 17.45
CA PRO A 275 19.49 5.61 17.96
C PRO A 275 18.50 5.97 16.84
N ILE A 276 17.22 5.96 17.19
CA ILE A 276 16.15 6.32 16.26
C ILE A 276 15.74 7.78 16.43
N MET A 277 15.90 8.30 17.64
CA MET A 277 15.65 9.69 17.99
C MET A 277 16.70 10.18 19.00
N ILE A 278 17.10 11.43 18.88
CA ILE A 278 17.90 12.14 19.87
C ILE A 278 16.99 13.18 20.52
N THR A 279 16.84 13.10 21.84
CA THR A 279 16.17 14.13 22.63
C THR A 279 17.24 15.06 23.20
N GLN A 280 17.23 16.33 22.83
CA GLN A 280 18.11 17.34 23.42
C GLN A 280 17.38 18.02 24.57
N VAL A 281 17.98 18.00 25.77
CA VAL A 281 17.48 18.71 26.96
C VAL A 281 18.59 19.62 27.46
N LEU A 282 18.36 20.94 27.47
CA LEU A 282 19.38 21.96 27.77
C LEU A 282 20.71 21.74 27.01
N GLY A 283 20.64 21.38 25.73
CA GLY A 283 21.80 21.15 24.87
C GLY A 283 22.53 19.81 25.08
N ASN A 284 22.10 18.96 26.02
CA ASN A 284 22.66 17.62 26.19
C ASN A 284 21.89 16.62 25.31
N PRO A 285 22.53 15.97 24.32
CA PRO A 285 21.87 14.98 23.49
C PRO A 285 21.72 13.64 24.22
N ILE A 286 20.49 13.15 24.34
CA ILE A 286 20.16 11.82 24.88
C ILE A 286 19.70 10.93 23.71
N PRO A 287 20.61 10.12 23.13
CA PRO A 287 20.23 9.19 22.07
C PRO A 287 19.36 8.07 22.63
N SER A 288 18.25 7.79 21.95
CA SER A 288 17.31 6.72 22.34
C SER A 288 17.09 5.77 21.17
N THR A 289 17.32 4.47 21.40
CA THR A 289 16.91 3.40 20.47
C THR A 289 15.41 3.09 20.63
N ILE A 290 14.84 2.33 19.70
CA ILE A 290 13.43 1.86 19.80
C ILE A 290 13.23 1.14 21.14
N MET A 291 14.12 0.21 21.49
CA MET A 291 14.02 -0.58 22.72
C MET A 291 14.21 0.28 23.97
N ALA A 292 15.13 1.26 23.93
CA ALA A 292 15.30 2.20 25.03
C ALA A 292 14.04 3.05 25.25
N GLY A 293 13.38 3.50 24.16
CA GLY A 293 12.11 4.20 24.23
C GLY A 293 10.98 3.36 24.83
N VAL A 294 10.90 2.08 24.47
CA VAL A 294 9.93 1.13 25.06
C VAL A 294 10.21 0.93 26.55
N ALA A 295 11.48 0.73 26.95
CA ALA A 295 11.86 0.54 28.34
C ALA A 295 11.58 1.77 29.22
N LEU A 296 11.83 2.97 28.69
CA LEU A 296 11.53 4.23 29.37
C LEU A 296 10.02 4.36 29.64
N LEU A 297 9.20 4.21 28.61
CA LEU A 297 7.73 4.30 28.73
C LEU A 297 7.16 3.22 29.65
N TRP A 298 7.75 2.03 29.64
CA TRP A 298 7.40 0.94 30.56
C TRP A 298 7.68 1.33 32.02
N SER A 299 8.82 1.97 32.28
CA SER A 299 9.19 2.42 33.64
C SER A 299 8.32 3.58 34.15
N GLU A 300 7.82 4.44 33.25
CA GLU A 300 6.90 5.53 33.56
C GLU A 300 5.45 5.04 33.79
N GLY A 301 5.18 3.73 33.67
CA GLY A 301 3.87 3.13 33.90
C GLY A 301 2.91 3.19 32.70
N SER A 302 3.36 3.70 31.55
CA SER A 302 2.58 3.81 30.31
C SER A 302 2.59 2.51 29.48
N TYR A 303 2.32 1.37 30.14
CA TYR A 303 2.39 0.02 29.53
C TYR A 303 1.66 -0.12 28.19
N PRO A 304 0.44 0.43 27.99
CA PRO A 304 -0.26 0.29 26.71
C PRO A 304 0.49 0.96 25.55
N VAL A 305 1.11 2.13 25.78
CA VAL A 305 1.85 2.88 24.75
C VAL A 305 3.14 2.15 24.40
N ALA A 306 3.87 1.66 25.41
CA ALA A 306 5.08 0.88 25.23
C ALA A 306 4.83 -0.40 24.40
N LEU A 307 3.72 -1.11 24.67
CA LEU A 307 3.33 -2.31 23.93
C LEU A 307 3.02 -2.00 22.45
N VAL A 308 2.31 -0.91 22.17
CA VAL A 308 1.99 -0.50 20.80
C VAL A 308 3.26 -0.25 19.99
N ILE A 309 4.24 0.47 20.56
CA ILE A 309 5.53 0.73 19.90
C ILE A 309 6.31 -0.57 19.69
N LEU A 310 6.41 -1.42 20.71
CA LEU A 310 7.12 -2.71 20.58
C LEU A 310 6.53 -3.58 19.47
N ILE A 311 5.20 -3.68 19.41
CA ILE A 311 4.49 -4.46 18.40
C ILE A 311 4.70 -3.85 17.01
N ALA A 312 4.47 -2.55 16.85
CA ALA A 312 4.54 -1.86 15.57
C ALA A 312 5.96 -1.84 14.99
N SER A 313 6.98 -1.58 15.83
CA SER A 313 8.35 -1.36 15.39
C SER A 313 9.19 -2.62 15.30
N ILE A 314 8.95 -3.61 16.16
CA ILE A 314 9.78 -4.82 16.23
C ILE A 314 9.01 -6.04 15.73
N MET A 315 7.85 -6.31 16.34
CA MET A 315 7.12 -7.56 16.05
C MET A 315 6.54 -7.58 14.63
N VAL A 316 5.95 -6.48 14.16
CA VAL A 316 5.31 -6.42 12.84
C VAL A 316 6.33 -6.61 11.70
N PRO A 317 7.46 -5.88 11.63
CA PRO A 317 8.47 -6.09 10.58
C PRO A 317 9.11 -7.47 10.61
N THR A 318 9.39 -8.02 11.80
CA THR A 318 9.98 -9.37 11.94
C THR A 318 9.02 -10.45 11.44
N LEU A 319 7.76 -10.41 11.86
CA LEU A 319 6.72 -11.32 11.37
C LEU A 319 6.53 -11.21 9.86
N LYS A 320 6.55 -9.99 9.31
CA LYS A 320 6.46 -9.76 7.85
C LYS A 320 7.62 -10.42 7.10
N MET A 321 8.86 -10.23 7.58
CA MET A 321 10.05 -10.83 6.95
C MET A 321 10.02 -12.37 7.02
N ILE A 322 9.64 -12.93 8.19
CA ILE A 322 9.51 -14.38 8.36
C ILE A 322 8.43 -14.94 7.43
N ALA A 323 7.27 -14.30 7.35
CA ALA A 323 6.15 -14.76 6.53
C ALA A 323 6.50 -14.74 5.02
N ILE A 324 7.12 -13.67 4.51
CA ILE A 324 7.56 -13.61 3.11
C ILE A 324 8.65 -14.66 2.83
N GLY A 325 9.61 -14.82 3.75
CA GLY A 325 10.65 -15.85 3.63
C GLY A 325 10.06 -17.26 3.60
N TRP A 326 9.07 -17.54 4.43
CA TRP A 326 8.35 -18.81 4.45
C TRP A 326 7.54 -19.04 3.18
N LEU A 327 6.86 -18.02 2.66
CA LEU A 327 6.17 -18.08 1.35
C LEU A 327 7.14 -18.38 0.20
N CYS A 328 8.34 -17.78 0.21
CA CYS A 328 9.37 -18.05 -0.79
C CYS A 328 9.92 -19.48 -0.68
N TRP A 329 10.15 -19.95 0.54
CA TRP A 329 10.60 -21.31 0.80
C TRP A 329 9.56 -22.33 0.33
N ASP A 330 8.29 -22.15 0.70
CA ASP A 330 7.23 -23.08 0.32
C ASP A 330 6.95 -23.07 -1.18
N ALA A 331 6.98 -21.89 -1.82
CA ALA A 331 6.87 -21.79 -3.27
C ALA A 331 7.99 -22.58 -4.00
N ASN A 332 9.13 -22.80 -3.34
CA ASN A 332 10.19 -23.67 -3.85
C ASN A 332 10.02 -25.14 -3.44
N SER A 333 9.52 -25.41 -2.23
CA SER A 333 9.36 -26.73 -1.63
C SER A 333 8.20 -27.55 -2.24
N ASN A 334 8.35 -28.89 -2.25
CA ASN A 334 7.35 -29.81 -2.83
C ASN A 334 6.29 -30.30 -1.82
N LYS A 335 6.19 -29.66 -0.65
CA LYS A 335 5.29 -30.08 0.44
C LYS A 335 3.84 -29.69 0.17
N GLU A 336 2.93 -30.55 0.61
CA GLU A 336 1.47 -30.33 0.54
C GLU A 336 1.02 -29.50 1.75
N ILE A 337 1.27 -28.19 1.68
CA ILE A 337 0.68 -27.22 2.61
C ILE A 337 -0.63 -26.70 2.01
N ASP A 338 -1.62 -26.43 2.86
CA ASP A 338 -2.89 -25.81 2.48
C ASP A 338 -2.65 -24.46 1.77
N ARG A 339 -2.91 -24.43 0.47
CA ARG A 339 -2.64 -23.27 -0.40
C ARG A 339 -3.53 -22.07 -0.07
N GLU A 340 -4.75 -22.33 0.40
CA GLU A 340 -5.66 -21.30 0.90
C GLU A 340 -5.07 -20.60 2.12
N ARG A 341 -4.49 -21.34 3.07
CA ARG A 341 -3.83 -20.75 4.25
C ARG A 341 -2.63 -19.90 3.86
N LEU A 342 -1.82 -20.37 2.90
CA LEU A 342 -0.68 -19.60 2.38
C LEU A 342 -1.13 -18.31 1.68
N HIS A 343 -2.21 -18.37 0.90
CA HIS A 343 -2.79 -17.18 0.25
C HIS A 343 -3.31 -16.17 1.28
N VAL A 344 -4.00 -16.63 2.34
CA VAL A 344 -4.44 -15.76 3.45
C VAL A 344 -3.24 -15.11 4.15
N ILE A 345 -2.17 -15.88 4.40
CA ILE A 345 -0.95 -15.33 5.01
C ILE A 345 -0.33 -14.27 4.10
N TYR A 346 -0.29 -14.49 2.79
CA TYR A 346 0.15 -13.47 1.84
C TYR A 346 -0.73 -12.21 1.90
N GLU A 347 -2.06 -12.34 1.91
CA GLU A 347 -2.97 -11.17 2.00
C GLU A 347 -2.79 -10.39 3.30
N VAL A 348 -2.62 -11.08 4.43
CA VAL A 348 -2.34 -10.44 5.73
C VAL A 348 -1.00 -9.71 5.69
N VAL A 349 0.04 -10.33 5.13
CA VAL A 349 1.38 -9.71 4.97
C VAL A 349 1.32 -8.47 4.08
N GLU A 350 0.58 -8.52 2.96
CA GLU A 350 0.42 -7.39 2.06
C GLU A 350 -0.35 -6.24 2.74
N PHE A 351 -1.38 -6.57 3.52
CA PHE A 351 -2.16 -5.60 4.29
C PHE A 351 -1.30 -4.93 5.37
N VAL A 352 -0.71 -5.72 6.27
CA VAL A 352 0.14 -5.24 7.38
C VAL A 352 1.36 -4.48 6.84
N GLY A 353 1.83 -4.84 5.65
CA GLY A 353 3.04 -4.28 5.06
C GLY A 353 3.00 -2.76 4.85
N ARG A 354 1.83 -2.16 4.60
CA ARG A 354 1.68 -0.69 4.49
C ARG A 354 1.66 -0.01 5.88
N TRP A 355 1.11 -0.68 6.88
CA TRP A 355 1.02 -0.17 8.26
C TRP A 355 2.38 -0.07 8.95
N SER A 356 3.39 -0.81 8.49
CA SER A 356 4.76 -0.69 9.01
C SER A 356 5.39 0.70 8.83
N MET A 357 4.83 1.57 7.96
CA MET A 357 5.29 2.96 7.79
C MET A 357 4.85 3.90 8.91
N ILE A 358 3.94 3.48 9.81
CA ILE A 358 3.43 4.33 10.91
C ILE A 358 4.57 4.93 11.70
N ASP A 359 5.56 4.14 12.10
CA ASP A 359 6.61 4.60 13.01
C ASP A 359 7.50 5.69 12.40
N VAL A 360 7.79 5.60 11.10
CA VAL A 360 8.54 6.62 10.36
C VAL A 360 7.79 7.95 10.39
N PHE A 361 6.46 7.91 10.22
CA PHE A 361 5.63 9.11 10.32
C PHE A 361 5.48 9.61 11.75
N VAL A 362 5.37 8.72 12.75
CA VAL A 362 5.35 9.10 14.18
C VAL A 362 6.60 9.90 14.52
N ILE A 363 7.79 9.42 14.15
CA ILE A 363 9.05 10.12 14.42
C ILE A 363 9.10 11.46 13.71
N ALA A 364 8.69 11.52 12.44
CA ALA A 364 8.66 12.78 11.67
C ALA A 364 7.73 13.82 12.31
N VAL A 365 6.56 13.39 12.79
CA VAL A 365 5.58 14.26 13.48
C VAL A 365 6.14 14.71 14.83
N LEU A 366 6.66 13.80 15.65
CA LEU A 366 7.25 14.14 16.95
C LEU A 366 8.38 15.14 16.83
N ALA A 367 9.25 14.98 15.84
CA ALA A 367 10.36 15.90 15.58
C ALA A 367 9.88 17.30 15.17
N ALA A 368 8.76 17.39 14.45
CA ALA A 368 8.16 18.66 14.09
C ALA A 368 7.42 19.34 15.26
N LEU A 369 6.75 18.55 16.11
CA LEU A 369 5.92 19.08 17.21
C LEU A 369 6.73 19.48 18.45
N VAL A 370 7.74 18.68 18.81
CA VAL A 370 8.54 18.91 20.03
C VAL A 370 9.76 19.75 19.69
N ARG A 371 9.53 21.05 19.45
CA ARG A 371 10.59 22.07 19.34
C ARG A 371 10.26 23.25 20.26
N MET A 372 10.65 23.16 21.53
CA MET A 372 10.45 24.23 22.51
C MET A 372 11.72 25.08 22.68
N GLY A 373 12.23 25.62 21.56
CA GLY A 373 13.46 26.40 21.57
C GLY A 373 14.65 25.64 22.19
N GLN A 374 15.36 26.25 23.13
CA GLN A 374 16.55 25.66 23.79
C GLN A 374 16.23 24.69 24.95
N LEU A 375 14.96 24.53 25.34
CA LEU A 375 14.60 23.74 26.52
C LEU A 375 14.53 22.25 26.20
N MET A 376 13.80 21.87 25.16
CA MET A 376 13.65 20.49 24.72
C MET A 376 13.35 20.41 23.22
N SER A 377 14.11 19.58 22.50
CA SER A 377 13.86 19.26 21.10
C SER A 377 14.09 17.77 20.80
N ILE A 378 13.31 17.23 19.86
CA ILE A 378 13.44 15.84 19.41
C ILE A 378 13.82 15.83 17.94
N TYR A 379 14.85 15.06 17.60
CA TYR A 379 15.30 14.89 16.23
C TYR A 379 15.29 13.41 15.85
N PRO A 380 14.95 13.05 14.60
CA PRO A 380 15.26 11.73 14.10
C PRO A 380 16.78 11.52 14.10
N ASP A 381 17.23 10.27 14.05
CA ASP A 381 18.64 9.91 13.85
C ASP A 381 18.74 8.78 12.81
N ILE A 382 19.94 8.33 12.49
CA ILE A 382 20.22 7.38 11.40
C ILE A 382 19.43 6.07 11.52
N GLY A 383 19.07 5.65 12.74
CA GLY A 383 18.20 4.49 12.97
C GLY A 383 16.84 4.64 12.29
N ALA A 384 16.26 5.85 12.27
CA ALA A 384 14.97 6.12 11.63
C ALA A 384 15.05 5.97 10.10
N LEU A 385 16.16 6.43 9.50
CA LEU A 385 16.39 6.29 8.06
C LEU A 385 16.58 4.83 7.66
N LEU A 386 17.38 4.08 8.42
CA LEU A 386 17.59 2.64 8.18
C LEU A 386 16.29 1.87 8.36
N PHE A 387 15.50 2.20 9.39
CA PHE A 387 14.19 1.60 9.62
C PHE A 387 13.22 1.87 8.46
N ALA A 388 13.15 3.11 7.96
CA ALA A 388 12.37 3.45 6.77
C ALA A 388 12.82 2.63 5.55
N GLY A 389 14.14 2.45 5.37
CA GLY A 389 14.72 1.58 4.35
C GLY A 389 14.24 0.13 4.44
N VAL A 390 14.23 -0.45 5.65
CA VAL A 390 13.70 -1.81 5.90
C VAL A 390 12.23 -1.91 5.47
N VAL A 391 11.41 -0.94 5.88
CA VAL A 391 9.98 -0.96 5.57
C VAL A 391 9.72 -0.86 4.06
N ILE A 392 10.44 0.04 3.38
CA ILE A 392 10.35 0.22 1.92
C ILE A 392 10.82 -1.06 1.19
N LEU A 393 11.96 -1.63 1.56
CA LEU A 393 12.47 -2.86 0.93
C LEU A 393 11.55 -4.06 1.16
N THR A 394 10.98 -4.22 2.36
CA THR A 394 10.01 -5.30 2.61
C THR A 394 8.71 -5.11 1.85
N MET A 395 8.29 -3.87 1.58
CA MET A 395 7.15 -3.57 0.70
C MET A 395 7.47 -3.91 -0.76
N PHE A 396 8.67 -3.59 -1.24
CA PHE A 396 9.14 -4.04 -2.56
C PHE A 396 9.25 -5.58 -2.64
N ALA A 397 9.72 -6.25 -1.60
CA ALA A 397 9.82 -7.70 -1.56
C ALA A 397 8.43 -8.36 -1.71
N ALA A 398 7.44 -7.88 -0.94
CA ALA A 398 6.06 -8.36 -1.00
C ALA A 398 5.43 -8.10 -2.37
N THR A 399 5.59 -6.89 -2.93
CA THR A 399 5.04 -6.56 -4.25
C THR A 399 5.72 -7.29 -5.39
N THR A 400 6.99 -7.72 -5.23
CA THR A 400 7.75 -8.48 -6.24
C THR A 400 7.36 -9.95 -6.28
N PHE A 401 6.98 -10.52 -5.13
CA PHE A 401 6.49 -11.89 -5.01
C PHE A 401 5.26 -12.11 -5.90
N ASP A 402 5.22 -13.23 -6.64
CA ASP A 402 4.10 -13.56 -7.52
C ASP A 402 3.19 -14.57 -6.80
N PRO A 403 2.03 -14.16 -6.25
CA PRO A 403 1.16 -15.04 -5.44
C PRO A 403 0.62 -16.23 -6.24
N ARG A 404 0.60 -16.14 -7.58
CA ARG A 404 0.16 -17.22 -8.47
C ARG A 404 1.07 -18.45 -8.38
N LEU A 405 2.33 -18.28 -7.98
CA LEU A 405 3.27 -19.39 -7.77
C LEU A 405 2.83 -20.35 -6.67
N ILE A 406 2.06 -19.87 -5.67
CA ILE A 406 1.46 -20.70 -4.63
C ILE A 406 0.50 -21.73 -5.25
N TRP A 407 -0.14 -21.38 -6.37
CA TRP A 407 -1.25 -22.11 -6.96
C TRP A 407 -0.89 -22.95 -8.20
N ASP A 408 0.22 -22.65 -8.88
CA ASP A 408 0.63 -23.31 -10.14
C ASP A 408 0.82 -24.82 -10.03
N ARG A 409 1.29 -25.29 -8.87
CA ARG A 409 1.57 -26.71 -8.63
C ARG A 409 0.31 -27.54 -8.35
N ALA A 410 -0.83 -26.90 -8.08
CA ALA A 410 -2.06 -27.57 -7.61
C ALA A 410 -2.65 -28.55 -8.64
N GLY A 411 -2.46 -28.33 -9.94
CA GLY A 411 -3.07 -29.21 -10.93
C GLY A 411 -2.10 -30.14 -11.66
N MET A 412 -0.84 -30.28 -11.24
CA MET A 412 0.04 -31.32 -11.80
C MET A 412 -0.36 -32.73 -11.32
N LYS A 413 -1.17 -32.85 -10.27
CA LYS A 413 -1.57 -34.14 -9.67
C LYS A 413 -3.01 -34.59 -9.96
N SER A 414 -3.88 -33.76 -10.55
CA SER A 414 -5.27 -34.17 -10.85
C SER A 414 -5.40 -35.12 -12.05
N THR A 415 -4.30 -35.49 -12.70
CA THR A 415 -4.24 -36.46 -13.81
C THR A 415 -3.51 -37.73 -13.37
N LYS A 416 -3.79 -38.22 -12.15
CA LYS A 416 -3.68 -39.66 -11.88
C LYS A 416 -5.09 -40.20 -11.98
N GLU A 417 -5.42 -40.73 -13.16
CA GLU A 417 -6.57 -41.59 -13.34
C GLU A 417 -6.59 -42.66 -12.22
N PRO A 418 -7.75 -43.00 -11.65
CA PRO A 418 -7.85 -44.27 -10.94
C PRO A 418 -7.53 -45.36 -11.97
N GLN A 419 -6.39 -46.02 -11.79
CA GLN A 419 -6.10 -47.26 -12.51
C GLN A 419 -7.26 -48.21 -12.26
N ASP A 420 -7.95 -48.53 -13.35
CA ASP A 420 -8.95 -49.57 -13.45
C ASP A 420 -8.35 -50.87 -12.91
N GLY A 421 -8.73 -51.21 -11.68
CA GLY A 421 -8.33 -52.42 -10.98
C GLY A 421 -9.20 -53.59 -11.41
N GLY A 422 -9.15 -53.93 -12.69
CA GLY A 422 -9.67 -55.19 -13.19
C GLY A 422 -8.71 -56.32 -12.87
N LYS A 423 -9.08 -57.19 -11.92
CA LYS A 423 -8.86 -58.64 -11.97
C LYS A 423 -9.78 -59.36 -11.00
#